data_AF-K2E900-F1
#
_entry.id   AF-K2E900-F1
#
_cell.length_a   1.000
_cell.length_b   1.000
_cell.length_c   1.000
_cell.angle_alpha   90.00
_cell.angle_beta   90.00
_cell.angle_gamma   90.00
#
_symmetry.space_group_name_H-M   'P 1'
#
loop_
_entity.id
_entity.type
_entity.pdbx_description
1 polymer ?
#
loop_
_entity_poly.entity_id
_entity_poly.type
_entity_poly.pdbx_seq_one_letter_code
_entity_poly.pdbx_strand_id
1 'polypeptide(L)'
;MEDTAVSKKSLVMVNIVILVVFLAIIGGVYYWVSAKSKGQQVFPAGVNYLSPKGEEAKKPVLLYDFAKLAESSDWVTYKGKLYPYSFQHPKALAPLSFPNDKSDAVTFKVNELPAEQSLLLTVETISTRDANLVGKQEEFVKNYWKFFSGLKALKKIEPITNEKGMKGYRANYIVKGSNAVTSDYYFFIVEGNDDVLIHIGDIFPTEGKAVLNRLVNSLEYKK
;
A
#
# COMPACT_ATOMS: atom_id res chain seq x y z
N MET A 1 17.47 78.12 22.29
CA MET A 1 16.49 77.18 21.70
C MET A 1 16.83 75.81 22.27
N GLU A 2 15.88 75.23 23.00
CA GLU A 2 16.03 73.95 23.70
C GLU A 2 16.24 72.80 22.71
N ASP A 3 17.35 72.09 22.85
CA ASP A 3 17.49 70.73 22.32
C ASP A 3 17.11 69.74 23.43
N THR A 4 15.93 69.15 23.29
CA THR A 4 15.41 68.13 24.20
C THR A 4 16.25 66.85 24.11
N ALA A 5 17.08 66.62 25.12
CA ALA A 5 17.76 65.35 25.34
C ALA A 5 16.72 64.26 25.68
N VAL A 6 16.30 63.49 24.67
CA VAL A 6 15.42 62.33 24.87
C VAL A 6 16.17 61.29 25.71
N SER A 7 15.76 61.16 26.97
CA SER A 7 16.27 60.16 27.92
C SER A 7 16.24 58.75 27.32
N LYS A 8 17.36 58.01 27.39
CA LYS A 8 17.47 56.61 26.92
C LYS A 8 16.36 55.70 27.48
N LYS A 9 15.83 56.01 28.68
CA LYS A 9 14.69 55.28 29.27
C LYS A 9 13.38 55.53 28.52
N SER A 10 13.18 56.74 28.00
CA SER A 10 12.05 57.10 27.13
C SER A 10 12.12 56.34 25.81
N LEU A 11 13.31 56.23 25.21
CA LEU A 11 13.49 55.50 23.95
C LEU A 11 13.27 53.99 24.09
N VAL A 12 13.64 53.38 25.22
CA VAL A 12 13.37 51.97 25.51
C VAL A 12 11.88 51.74 25.77
N MET A 13 11.21 52.63 26.54
CA MET A 13 9.76 52.55 26.77
C MET A 13 8.96 52.66 25.47
N VAL A 14 9.33 53.60 24.59
CA VAL A 14 8.68 53.76 23.27
C VAL A 14 8.81 52.49 22.43
N ASN A 15 9.98 51.85 22.39
CA ASN A 15 10.17 50.61 21.64
C ASN A 15 9.35 49.43 22.21
N ILE A 16 9.24 49.31 23.54
CA ILE A 16 8.42 48.27 24.17
C ILE A 16 6.94 48.50 23.83
N VAL A 17 6.46 49.74 23.89
CA VAL A 17 5.07 50.08 23.54
C VAL A 17 4.80 49.75 22.07
N ILE A 18 5.71 50.10 21.15
CA ILE A 18 5.58 49.76 19.72
C ILE A 18 5.53 48.24 19.51
N LEU A 19 6.37 47.47 20.20
CA LEU A 19 6.38 46.00 20.10
C LEU A 19 5.05 45.40 20.59
N VAL A 20 4.52 45.87 21.70
CA VAL A 20 3.25 45.38 22.26
C VAL A 20 2.08 45.71 21.32
N VAL A 21 2.06 46.92 20.76
CA VAL A 21 1.05 47.31 19.76
C VAL A 21 1.18 46.46 18.49
N PHE A 22 2.40 46.20 18.03
CA PHE A 22 2.65 45.35 16.86
C PHE A 22 2.17 43.92 17.08
N LEU A 23 2.44 43.32 18.25
CA LEU A 23 1.95 41.99 18.61
C LEU A 23 0.43 41.95 18.73
N ALA A 24 -0.19 42.99 19.27
CA ALA A 24 -1.65 43.10 19.35
C ALA A 24 -2.30 43.19 17.95
N ILE A 25 -1.68 43.93 17.02
CA ILE A 25 -2.15 44.03 15.63
C ILE A 25 -2.00 42.68 14.92
N ILE A 26 -0.84 42.01 15.02
CA ILE A 26 -0.64 40.68 14.41
C ILE A 26 -1.63 39.67 14.99
N GLY A 27 -1.76 39.62 16.32
CA GLY A 27 -2.70 38.72 16.99
C GLY A 27 -4.15 39.02 16.59
N GLY A 28 -4.53 40.29 16.48
CA GLY A 28 -5.85 40.73 16.04
C GLY A 28 -6.15 40.37 14.58
N VAL A 29 -5.19 40.58 13.67
CA VAL A 29 -5.30 40.19 12.25
C VAL A 29 -5.36 38.67 12.13
N TYR A 30 -4.52 37.93 12.85
CA TYR A 30 -4.54 36.46 12.85
C TYR A 30 -5.88 35.92 13.35
N TYR A 31 -6.39 36.48 14.46
CA TYR A 31 -7.69 36.09 15.01
C TYR A 31 -8.84 36.43 14.04
N TRP A 32 -8.81 37.61 13.42
CA TRP A 32 -9.82 38.04 12.46
C TRP A 32 -9.81 37.21 11.18
N VAL A 33 -8.61 36.92 10.65
CA VAL A 33 -8.43 36.00 9.52
C VAL A 33 -8.92 34.61 9.93
N SER A 34 -8.45 34.04 11.03
CA SER A 34 -8.87 32.72 11.51
C SER A 34 -10.38 32.61 11.77
N ALA A 35 -11.05 33.69 12.18
CA ALA A 35 -12.49 33.71 12.41
C ALA A 35 -13.30 33.87 11.11
N LYS A 36 -12.75 34.53 10.08
CA LYS A 36 -13.44 34.77 8.79
C LYS A 36 -13.06 33.79 7.68
N SER A 37 -11.86 33.23 7.71
CA SER A 37 -11.44 32.15 6.83
C SER A 37 -11.88 30.83 7.44
N LYS A 38 -13.15 30.46 7.23
CA LYS A 38 -13.46 29.04 7.07
C LYS A 38 -12.69 28.60 5.84
N GLY A 39 -11.46 28.14 6.06
CA GLY A 39 -10.55 27.72 5.01
C GLY A 39 -11.31 26.78 4.09
N GLN A 40 -11.61 27.24 2.89
CA GLN A 40 -12.04 26.36 1.83
C GLN A 40 -10.78 25.58 1.49
N GLN A 41 -10.63 24.44 2.16
CA GLN A 41 -9.55 23.52 1.94
C GLN A 41 -9.76 22.96 0.55
N VAL A 42 -9.19 23.66 -0.44
CA VAL A 42 -9.12 23.16 -1.80
C VAL A 42 -8.06 22.07 -1.77
N PHE A 43 -8.50 20.85 -1.46
CA PHE A 43 -7.70 19.69 -1.74
C PHE A 43 -7.59 19.60 -3.27
N PRO A 44 -6.39 19.58 -3.87
CA PRO A 44 -6.26 19.01 -5.21
C PRO A 44 -6.89 17.62 -5.16
N ALA A 45 -7.45 17.13 -6.27
CA ALA A 45 -8.20 15.88 -6.37
C ALA A 45 -7.37 14.59 -6.11
N GLY A 46 -6.54 14.58 -5.07
CA GLY A 46 -6.06 13.42 -4.37
C GLY A 46 -7.12 13.00 -3.35
N VAL A 47 -7.56 11.76 -3.49
CA VAL A 47 -8.56 11.09 -2.67
C VAL A 47 -8.16 11.19 -1.19
N ASN A 48 -8.94 11.93 -0.39
CA ASN A 48 -8.80 11.94 1.07
C ASN A 48 -9.34 10.63 1.63
N TYR A 49 -8.47 9.82 2.24
CA TYR A 49 -8.79 8.56 2.95
C TYR A 49 -9.40 8.80 4.36
N LEU A 50 -10.26 9.80 4.49
CA LEU A 50 -11.13 9.93 5.66
C LEU A 50 -12.56 9.70 5.18
N SER A 51 -12.98 8.44 5.19
CA SER A 51 -14.32 8.02 4.79
C SER A 51 -15.40 8.85 5.51
N PRO A 52 -16.43 9.34 4.80
CA PRO A 52 -17.65 9.79 5.46
C PRO A 52 -18.27 8.58 6.18
N LYS A 53 -18.75 8.81 7.41
CA LYS A 53 -19.68 7.89 8.08
C LYS A 53 -20.89 7.68 7.18
N GLY A 54 -21.26 6.42 6.95
CA GLY A 54 -22.65 6.04 6.63
C GLY A 54 -22.98 5.82 5.16
N GLU A 55 -22.25 4.93 4.48
CA GLU A 55 -22.91 4.04 3.53
C GLU A 55 -22.68 2.61 4.03
N GLU A 56 -23.75 1.83 4.20
CA GLU A 56 -23.60 0.38 4.38
C GLU A 56 -22.71 -0.13 3.24
N ALA A 57 -21.63 -0.83 3.58
CA ALA A 57 -20.74 -1.39 2.58
C ALA A 57 -21.58 -2.29 1.67
N LYS A 58 -21.87 -1.80 0.45
CA LYS A 58 -22.55 -2.60 -0.57
C LYS A 58 -21.76 -3.88 -0.71
N LYS A 59 -22.41 -5.02 -0.47
CA LYS A 59 -21.76 -6.32 -0.64
C LYS A 59 -21.13 -6.33 -2.05
N PRO A 60 -19.83 -6.61 -2.18
CA PRO A 60 -19.17 -6.58 -3.47
C PRO A 60 -19.90 -7.53 -4.42
N VAL A 61 -20.33 -7.00 -5.56
CA VAL A 61 -20.94 -7.81 -6.62
C VAL A 61 -19.82 -8.60 -7.28
N LEU A 62 -19.96 -9.92 -7.29
CA LEU A 62 -19.03 -10.80 -7.99
C LEU A 62 -19.20 -10.61 -9.49
N LEU A 63 -18.10 -10.34 -10.18
CA LEU A 63 -18.12 -10.13 -11.63
C LEU A 63 -18.09 -11.44 -12.42
N TYR A 64 -17.70 -12.54 -11.77
CA TYR A 64 -17.46 -13.82 -12.40
C TYR A 64 -18.03 -14.97 -11.59
N ASP A 65 -18.40 -16.02 -12.31
CA ASP A 65 -18.58 -17.35 -11.75
C ASP A 65 -17.20 -18.02 -11.61
N PHE A 66 -16.62 -17.91 -10.41
CA PHE A 66 -15.28 -18.40 -10.14
C PHE A 66 -15.16 -19.93 -10.19
N ALA A 67 -16.23 -20.66 -9.89
CA ALA A 67 -16.24 -22.12 -9.99
C ALA A 67 -16.07 -22.53 -11.46
N LYS A 68 -16.85 -21.91 -12.36
CA LYS A 68 -16.72 -22.15 -13.80
C LYS A 68 -15.36 -21.73 -14.35
N LEU A 69 -14.78 -20.62 -13.86
CA LEU A 69 -13.44 -20.20 -14.28
C LEU A 69 -12.34 -21.18 -13.87
N ALA A 70 -12.42 -21.74 -12.66
CA ALA A 70 -11.45 -22.70 -12.16
C ALA A 70 -11.42 -24.00 -12.99
N GLU A 71 -12.61 -24.47 -13.39
CA GLU A 71 -12.80 -25.69 -14.19
C GLU A 71 -12.55 -25.50 -15.69
N SER A 72 -12.52 -24.24 -16.16
CA SER A 72 -12.31 -23.95 -17.58
C SER A 72 -10.95 -24.45 -18.08
N SER A 73 -10.93 -24.93 -19.33
CA SER A 73 -9.70 -25.21 -20.08
C SER A 73 -9.05 -23.94 -20.66
N ASP A 74 -9.78 -22.81 -20.68
CA ASP A 74 -9.34 -21.56 -21.32
C ASP A 74 -8.42 -20.74 -20.41
N TRP A 75 -7.32 -21.36 -19.99
CA TRP A 75 -6.26 -20.70 -19.23
C TRP A 75 -5.14 -20.28 -20.18
N VAL A 76 -4.66 -19.05 -20.02
CA VAL A 76 -3.58 -18.47 -20.82
C VAL A 76 -2.40 -18.15 -19.93
N THR A 77 -1.20 -18.12 -20.52
CA THR A 77 0.03 -17.80 -19.79
C THR A 77 0.27 -16.29 -19.80
N TYR A 78 0.36 -15.71 -18.62
CA TYR A 78 0.96 -14.41 -18.40
C TYR A 78 2.48 -14.55 -18.24
N LYS A 79 3.24 -13.60 -18.80
CA LYS A 79 4.69 -13.52 -18.65
C LYS A 79 5.03 -12.17 -18.01
N GLY A 80 5.93 -12.19 -17.03
CA GLY A 80 6.49 -10.97 -16.46
C GLY A 80 7.12 -10.09 -17.54
N LYS A 81 7.02 -8.78 -17.35
CA LYS A 81 7.58 -7.78 -18.25
C LYS A 81 9.04 -7.50 -17.96
N LEU A 82 9.41 -7.52 -16.67
CA LEU A 82 10.76 -7.19 -16.19
C LEU A 82 11.50 -8.42 -15.70
N TYR A 83 10.77 -9.39 -15.13
CA TYR A 83 11.33 -10.60 -14.56
C TYR A 83 10.81 -11.84 -15.32
N PRO A 84 11.62 -12.90 -15.50
CA PRO A 84 11.27 -14.09 -16.27
C PRO A 84 10.33 -15.06 -15.52
N TYR A 85 9.37 -14.54 -14.76
CA TYR A 85 8.31 -15.35 -14.20
C TYR A 85 7.16 -15.54 -15.19
N SER A 86 6.39 -16.60 -15.00
CA SER A 86 5.12 -16.78 -15.68
C SER A 86 4.14 -17.55 -14.81
N PHE A 87 2.86 -17.31 -15.02
CA PHE A 87 1.77 -18.06 -14.40
C PHE A 87 0.61 -18.17 -15.37
N GLN A 88 -0.31 -19.09 -15.13
CA GLN A 88 -1.54 -19.23 -15.88
C GLN A 88 -2.71 -18.52 -15.18
N HIS A 89 -3.60 -17.94 -15.96
CA HIS A 89 -4.85 -17.38 -15.47
C HIS A 89 -6.00 -17.64 -16.46
N PRO A 90 -7.26 -17.62 -16.00
CA PRO A 90 -8.40 -17.69 -16.91
C PRO A 90 -8.36 -16.54 -17.93
N LYS A 91 -8.60 -16.84 -19.21
CA LYS A 91 -8.62 -15.84 -20.29
C LYS A 91 -9.61 -14.71 -20.05
N ALA A 92 -10.71 -14.99 -19.35
CA ALA A 92 -11.72 -14.00 -18.98
C ALA A 92 -11.23 -12.99 -17.93
N LEU A 93 -10.22 -13.34 -17.13
CA LEU A 93 -9.57 -12.43 -16.18
C LEU A 93 -8.40 -11.74 -16.88
N ALA A 94 -8.65 -10.56 -17.44
CA ALA A 94 -7.60 -9.76 -18.07
C ALA A 94 -6.64 -9.20 -16.99
N PRO A 95 -5.32 -9.46 -17.08
CA PRO A 95 -4.34 -8.88 -16.19
C PRO A 95 -4.31 -7.36 -16.35
N LEU A 96 -4.28 -6.66 -15.23
CA LEU A 96 -4.09 -5.22 -15.15
C LEU A 96 -2.70 -4.95 -14.60
N SER A 97 -2.02 -3.94 -15.16
CA SER A 97 -0.69 -3.51 -14.72
C SER A 97 -0.68 -2.02 -14.41
N PHE A 98 0.17 -1.62 -13.48
CA PHE A 98 0.28 -0.24 -13.03
C PHE A 98 1.25 0.55 -13.91
N PRO A 99 0.92 1.80 -14.31
CA PRO A 99 1.83 2.64 -15.08
C PRO A 99 3.13 2.92 -14.32
N ASN A 100 4.28 2.86 -15.03
CA ASN A 100 5.63 3.13 -14.49
C ASN A 100 6.07 2.25 -13.31
N ASP A 101 5.45 1.10 -13.13
CA ASP A 101 5.83 0.17 -12.08
C ASP A 101 7.13 -0.59 -12.41
N LYS A 102 8.02 -0.65 -11.42
CA LYS A 102 9.33 -1.31 -11.50
C LYS A 102 9.34 -2.70 -10.86
N SER A 103 8.23 -3.09 -10.22
CA SER A 103 8.09 -4.35 -9.48
C SER A 103 7.31 -5.41 -10.26
N ASP A 104 6.96 -5.13 -11.53
CA ASP A 104 6.17 -6.02 -12.38
C ASP A 104 4.84 -6.44 -11.74
N ALA A 105 4.20 -5.48 -11.07
CA ALA A 105 2.97 -5.60 -10.34
C ALA A 105 1.78 -5.85 -11.26
N VAL A 106 1.01 -6.87 -10.91
CA VAL A 106 -0.14 -7.37 -11.68
C VAL A 106 -1.33 -7.55 -10.75
N THR A 107 -2.52 -7.30 -11.29
CA THR A 107 -3.78 -7.61 -10.62
C THR A 107 -4.88 -8.04 -11.58
N PHE A 108 -6.01 -8.45 -11.04
CA PHE A 108 -7.25 -8.69 -11.77
C PHE A 108 -8.37 -7.85 -11.16
N LYS A 109 -9.27 -7.38 -12.02
CA LYS A 109 -10.58 -6.91 -11.54
C LYS A 109 -11.40 -8.14 -11.17
N VAL A 110 -11.49 -8.47 -9.88
CA VAL A 110 -12.23 -9.65 -9.36
C VAL A 110 -13.60 -9.30 -8.79
N ASN A 111 -13.80 -8.04 -8.42
CA ASN A 111 -15.03 -7.46 -7.92
C ASN A 111 -15.08 -5.97 -8.35
N GLU A 112 -16.07 -5.22 -7.85
CA GLU A 112 -16.19 -3.79 -8.14
C GLU A 112 -15.23 -2.89 -7.34
N LEU A 113 -14.33 -3.46 -6.51
CA LEU A 113 -13.30 -2.66 -5.86
C LEU A 113 -12.29 -2.15 -6.90
N PRO A 114 -11.74 -0.95 -6.68
CA PRO A 114 -10.68 -0.41 -7.53
C PRO A 114 -9.48 -1.35 -7.61
N ALA A 115 -8.90 -1.48 -8.79
CA ALA A 115 -7.75 -2.36 -9.03
C ALA A 115 -6.53 -1.93 -8.19
N GLU A 116 -6.43 -0.66 -7.83
CA GLU A 116 -5.41 -0.08 -6.95
C GLU A 116 -5.48 -0.62 -5.52
N GLN A 117 -6.63 -1.18 -5.11
CA GLN A 117 -6.82 -1.79 -3.79
C GLN A 117 -6.62 -3.31 -3.82
N SER A 118 -6.38 -3.88 -5.00
CA SER A 118 -6.19 -5.31 -5.20
C SER A 118 -4.82 -5.51 -5.81
N LEU A 119 -3.80 -5.85 -5.04
CA LEU A 119 -2.51 -6.26 -5.59
C LEU A 119 -2.45 -7.79 -5.55
N LEU A 120 -2.46 -8.43 -6.72
CA LEU A 120 -2.31 -9.87 -6.78
C LEU A 120 -0.85 -10.26 -6.71
N LEU A 121 -0.01 -9.76 -7.61
CA LEU A 121 1.38 -10.20 -7.72
C LEU A 121 2.30 -9.00 -7.81
N THR A 122 3.45 -9.07 -7.16
CA THR A 122 4.57 -8.15 -7.31
C THR A 122 5.89 -8.91 -7.13
N VAL A 123 6.95 -8.41 -7.75
CA VAL A 123 8.32 -8.85 -7.49
C VAL A 123 8.91 -7.93 -6.43
N GLU A 124 9.14 -8.48 -5.24
CA GLU A 124 9.77 -7.75 -4.14
C GLU A 124 11.29 -7.83 -4.28
N THR A 125 11.94 -6.67 -4.21
CA THR A 125 13.40 -6.56 -4.07
C THR A 125 13.72 -6.26 -2.61
N ILE A 126 14.31 -7.24 -1.91
CA ILE A 126 14.52 -7.20 -0.46
C ILE A 126 15.37 -5.99 -0.06
N SER A 127 16.45 -5.72 -0.79
CA SER A 127 17.39 -4.64 -0.54
C SER A 127 16.76 -3.25 -0.59
N THR A 128 15.67 -3.08 -1.34
CA THR A 128 14.93 -1.82 -1.42
C THR A 128 14.10 -1.54 -0.16
N ARG A 129 13.80 -2.57 0.63
CA ARG A 129 13.07 -2.48 1.90
C ARG A 129 14.03 -2.50 3.09
N ASP A 130 14.93 -3.48 3.12
CA ASP A 130 15.96 -3.64 4.13
C ASP A 130 17.13 -4.50 3.60
N ALA A 131 18.24 -3.86 3.30
CA ALA A 131 19.46 -4.51 2.79
C ALA A 131 20.05 -5.56 3.74
N ASN A 132 19.74 -5.52 5.04
CA ASN A 132 20.26 -6.50 6.01
C ASN A 132 19.53 -7.85 5.96
N LEU A 133 18.43 -7.93 5.21
CA LEU A 133 17.60 -9.12 5.04
C LEU A 133 17.86 -9.85 3.71
N VAL A 134 18.77 -9.36 2.87
CA VAL A 134 19.20 -10.06 1.65
C VAL A 134 19.78 -11.42 2.03
N GLY A 135 19.33 -12.48 1.36
CA GLY A 135 19.66 -13.88 1.70
C GLY A 135 19.00 -14.41 2.98
N LYS A 136 18.08 -13.64 3.58
CA LYS A 136 17.27 -14.02 4.75
C LYS A 136 15.79 -13.95 4.43
N GLN A 137 15.39 -14.60 3.35
CA GLN A 137 14.04 -14.55 2.78
C GLN A 137 12.95 -14.88 3.82
N GLU A 138 13.16 -15.89 4.67
CA GLU A 138 12.21 -16.22 5.74
C GLU A 138 12.03 -15.06 6.74
N GLU A 139 13.15 -14.43 7.13
CA GLU A 139 13.14 -13.31 8.07
C GLU A 139 12.49 -12.08 7.44
N PHE A 140 12.73 -11.85 6.15
CA PHE A 140 12.01 -10.84 5.38
C PHE A 140 10.50 -11.06 5.43
N VAL A 141 10.01 -12.27 5.15
CA VAL A 141 8.57 -12.59 5.21
C VAL A 141 8.01 -12.41 6.62
N LYS A 142 8.72 -12.86 7.66
CA LYS A 142 8.30 -12.67 9.06
C LYS A 142 8.20 -11.21 9.45
N ASN A 143 9.08 -10.37 8.91
CA ASN A 143 9.15 -8.94 9.20
C ASN A 143 8.39 -8.06 8.19
N TYR A 144 7.77 -8.65 7.16
CA TYR A 144 7.15 -7.90 6.06
C TYR A 144 6.14 -6.86 6.55
N TRP A 145 5.39 -7.16 7.61
CA TRP A 145 4.44 -6.22 8.24
C TRP A 145 5.07 -4.89 8.70
N LYS A 146 6.38 -4.86 8.99
CA LYS A 146 7.08 -3.64 9.41
C LYS A 146 7.18 -2.60 8.29
N PHE A 147 7.10 -3.03 7.04
CA PHE A 147 7.20 -2.14 5.87
C PHE A 147 5.87 -1.47 5.50
N PHE A 148 4.77 -1.83 6.17
CA PHE A 148 3.43 -1.33 5.85
C PHE A 148 2.71 -0.81 7.09
N SER A 149 2.27 0.45 7.06
CA SER A 149 1.60 1.12 8.17
C SER A 149 0.26 0.47 8.57
N GLY A 150 -0.37 -0.27 7.67
CA GLY A 150 -1.63 -0.99 7.88
C GLY A 150 -1.50 -2.33 8.60
N LEU A 151 -0.28 -2.85 8.79
CA LEU A 151 -0.05 -4.14 9.44
C LEU A 151 0.56 -3.95 10.84
N LYS A 152 0.30 -4.92 11.72
CA LYS A 152 0.69 -4.88 13.15
C LYS A 152 1.69 -5.96 13.52
N ALA A 153 1.51 -7.18 13.03
CA ALA A 153 2.33 -8.33 13.38
C ALA A 153 2.13 -9.48 12.39
N LEU A 154 3.06 -10.41 12.35
CA LEU A 154 2.86 -11.73 11.77
C LEU A 154 1.86 -12.53 12.60
N LYS A 155 0.89 -13.17 11.95
CA LYS A 155 -0.02 -14.12 12.59
C LYS A 155 0.47 -15.55 12.44
N LYS A 156 0.84 -15.94 11.22
CA LYS A 156 1.24 -17.30 10.85
C LYS A 156 2.18 -17.25 9.66
N ILE A 157 3.13 -18.17 9.60
CA ILE A 157 3.99 -18.44 8.45
C ILE A 157 4.14 -19.95 8.29
N GLU A 158 4.06 -20.46 7.07
CA GLU A 158 4.22 -21.87 6.73
C GLU A 158 5.08 -22.02 5.47
N PRO A 159 6.06 -22.94 5.45
CA PRO A 159 6.77 -23.26 4.22
C PRO A 159 5.83 -23.93 3.21
N ILE A 160 6.00 -23.59 1.94
CA ILE A 160 5.20 -24.13 0.84
C ILE A 160 6.09 -24.53 -0.33
N THR A 161 5.58 -25.40 -1.19
CA THR A 161 6.14 -25.70 -2.50
C THR A 161 4.99 -25.84 -3.48
N ASN A 162 5.06 -25.13 -4.61
CA ASN A 162 4.03 -25.22 -5.62
C ASN A 162 4.27 -26.40 -6.58
N GLU A 163 3.32 -26.68 -7.49
CA GLU A 163 3.43 -27.81 -8.43
C GLU A 163 4.60 -27.69 -9.42
N LYS A 164 5.15 -26.49 -9.60
CA LYS A 164 6.36 -26.23 -10.40
C LYS A 164 7.65 -26.40 -9.60
N GLY A 165 7.57 -26.76 -8.32
CA GLY A 165 8.72 -26.96 -7.44
C GLY A 165 9.30 -25.67 -6.85
N MET A 166 8.66 -24.51 -7.07
CA MET A 166 9.08 -23.26 -6.43
C MET A 166 8.80 -23.33 -4.94
N LYS A 167 9.84 -23.10 -4.13
CA LYS A 167 9.76 -23.07 -2.67
C LYS A 167 9.45 -21.66 -2.19
N GLY A 168 8.79 -21.57 -1.05
CA GLY A 168 8.40 -20.28 -0.51
C GLY A 168 7.75 -20.37 0.86
N TYR A 169 7.06 -19.28 1.22
CA TYR A 169 6.34 -19.13 2.46
C TYR A 169 4.93 -18.61 2.20
N ARG A 170 3.95 -19.20 2.88
CA ARG A 170 2.60 -18.66 3.01
C ARG A 170 2.50 -17.97 4.36
N ALA A 171 2.04 -16.73 4.39
CA ALA A 171 1.94 -15.94 5.61
C ALA A 171 0.62 -15.17 5.70
N ASN A 172 0.17 -14.93 6.94
CA ASN A 172 -0.92 -14.01 7.24
C ASN A 172 -0.46 -13.01 8.28
N TYR A 173 -0.98 -11.79 8.21
CA TYR A 173 -0.63 -10.71 9.11
C TYR A 173 -1.85 -10.18 9.84
N ILE A 174 -1.62 -9.50 10.96
CA ILE A 174 -2.66 -8.83 11.73
C ILE A 174 -2.77 -7.39 11.22
N VAL A 175 -3.99 -6.97 10.88
CA VAL A 175 -4.30 -5.60 10.45
C VAL A 175 -4.33 -4.68 11.66
N LYS A 176 -3.68 -3.52 11.53
CA LYS A 176 -3.64 -2.48 12.56
C LYS A 176 -5.02 -1.83 12.68
N GLY A 177 -5.49 -1.63 13.92
CA GLY A 177 -6.76 -0.96 14.22
C GLY A 177 -7.97 -1.88 14.35
N SER A 178 -8.03 -3.01 13.63
CA SER A 178 -9.14 -3.97 13.71
C SER A 178 -8.77 -5.31 14.34
N ASN A 179 -7.47 -5.61 14.47
CA ASN A 179 -6.96 -6.96 14.78
C ASN A 179 -7.49 -8.06 13.86
N ALA A 180 -8.05 -7.71 12.70
CA ALA A 180 -8.42 -8.67 11.66
C ALA A 180 -7.16 -9.34 11.10
N VAL A 181 -7.31 -10.54 10.55
CA VAL A 181 -6.22 -11.25 9.88
C VAL A 181 -6.35 -11.04 8.37
N THR A 182 -5.24 -10.74 7.70
CA THR A 182 -5.22 -10.63 6.23
C THR A 182 -5.54 -11.97 5.57
N SER A 183 -5.95 -11.95 4.31
CA SER A 183 -5.86 -13.13 3.44
C SER A 183 -4.43 -13.67 3.36
N ASP A 184 -4.27 -14.86 2.77
CA ASP A 184 -2.96 -15.49 2.56
C ASP A 184 -2.08 -14.67 1.63
N TYR A 185 -0.84 -14.45 2.04
CA TYR A 185 0.22 -13.89 1.20
C TYR A 185 1.23 -15.01 0.92
N TYR A 186 1.59 -15.20 -0.34
CA TYR A 186 2.52 -16.22 -0.78
C TYR A 186 3.81 -15.56 -1.24
N PHE A 187 4.95 -16.00 -0.75
CA PHE A 187 6.26 -15.47 -1.08
C PHE A 187 7.12 -16.60 -1.64
N PHE A 188 7.40 -16.58 -2.94
CA PHE A 188 8.21 -17.59 -3.61
C PHE A 188 9.65 -17.11 -3.77
N ILE A 189 10.59 -17.99 -3.43
CA ILE A 189 12.03 -17.77 -3.53
C ILE A 189 12.47 -17.97 -4.97
N VAL A 190 13.25 -17.03 -5.49
CA VAL A 190 13.92 -17.14 -6.79
C VAL A 190 15.29 -17.79 -6.58
N GLU A 191 15.46 -19.03 -7.03
CA GLU A 191 16.74 -19.73 -6.91
C GLU A 191 17.87 -18.98 -7.62
N GLY A 192 18.99 -18.76 -6.93
CA GLY A 192 20.15 -18.04 -7.46
C GLY A 192 20.04 -16.52 -7.39
N ASN A 193 18.95 -15.97 -6.86
CA ASN A 193 18.83 -14.55 -6.57
C ASN A 193 18.29 -14.31 -5.14
N ASP A 194 19.21 -14.00 -4.24
CA ASP A 194 18.91 -13.81 -2.81
C ASP A 194 18.23 -12.48 -2.47
N ASP A 195 18.10 -11.59 -3.45
CA ASP A 195 17.49 -10.27 -3.29
C ASP A 195 16.05 -10.19 -3.81
N VAL A 196 15.55 -11.25 -4.46
CA VAL A 196 14.26 -11.22 -5.16
C VAL A 196 13.30 -12.29 -4.64
N LEU A 197 12.05 -11.87 -4.43
CA LEU A 197 10.92 -12.74 -4.09
C LEU A 197 9.73 -12.43 -5.02
N ILE A 198 8.98 -13.45 -5.39
CA ILE A 198 7.65 -13.24 -6.01
C ILE A 198 6.62 -13.25 -4.88
N HIS A 199 5.94 -12.13 -4.68
CA HIS A 199 4.90 -11.97 -3.69
C HIS A 199 3.53 -12.02 -4.35
N ILE A 200 2.64 -12.90 -3.88
CA ILE A 200 1.24 -13.01 -4.29
C ILE A 200 0.33 -12.71 -3.10
N GLY A 201 -0.47 -11.65 -3.19
CA GLY A 201 -1.56 -11.33 -2.27
C GLY A 201 -2.89 -11.91 -2.74
N ASP A 202 -3.59 -12.61 -1.86
CA ASP A 202 -4.88 -13.21 -2.17
C ASP A 202 -6.02 -12.17 -2.23
N ILE A 203 -6.36 -11.78 -3.46
CA ILE A 203 -7.46 -10.86 -3.79
C ILE A 203 -8.79 -11.57 -4.05
N PHE A 204 -8.80 -12.90 -4.11
CA PHE A 204 -9.98 -13.66 -4.51
C PHE A 204 -10.93 -13.87 -3.33
N PRO A 205 -12.26 -13.79 -3.55
CA PRO A 205 -13.23 -14.19 -2.54
C PRO A 205 -13.14 -15.70 -2.26
N THR A 206 -13.87 -16.18 -1.27
CA THR A 206 -13.88 -17.61 -0.88
C THR A 206 -14.21 -18.52 -2.06
N GLU A 207 -15.14 -18.11 -2.92
CA GLU A 207 -15.55 -18.83 -4.13
C GLU A 207 -14.43 -18.86 -5.20
N GLY A 208 -13.47 -17.93 -5.13
CA GLY A 208 -12.35 -17.79 -6.06
C GLY A 208 -11.07 -18.52 -5.66
N LYS A 209 -11.04 -19.24 -4.53
CA LYS A 209 -9.81 -19.90 -4.06
C LYS A 209 -9.27 -20.97 -5.00
N ALA A 210 -10.15 -21.66 -5.73
CA ALA A 210 -9.71 -22.63 -6.74
C ALA A 210 -8.93 -21.96 -7.90
N VAL A 211 -9.34 -20.75 -8.30
CA VAL A 211 -8.62 -19.95 -9.30
C VAL A 211 -7.25 -19.52 -8.75
N LEU A 212 -7.21 -19.00 -7.52
CA LEU A 212 -5.95 -18.64 -6.87
C LEU A 212 -4.99 -19.83 -6.78
N ASN A 213 -5.47 -20.99 -6.32
CA ASN A 213 -4.64 -22.18 -6.15
C ASN A 213 -4.01 -22.62 -7.47
N ARG A 214 -4.79 -22.67 -8.56
CA ARG A 214 -4.27 -23.04 -9.87
C ARG A 214 -3.29 -21.99 -10.41
N LEU A 215 -3.52 -20.71 -10.15
CA LEU A 215 -2.55 -19.65 -10.48
C LEU A 215 -1.23 -19.84 -9.74
N VAL A 216 -1.28 -20.01 -8.42
CA VAL A 216 -0.11 -20.25 -7.56
C VAL A 216 0.64 -21.51 -7.97
N ASN A 217 -0.08 -22.59 -8.28
CA ASN A 217 0.50 -23.86 -8.70
C ASN A 217 1.13 -23.80 -10.10
N SER A 218 0.64 -22.91 -10.96
CA SER A 218 1.21 -22.70 -12.29
C SER A 218 2.40 -21.73 -12.32
N LEU A 219 2.68 -21.02 -11.22
CA LEU A 219 3.76 -20.06 -11.14
C LEU A 219 5.11 -20.75 -11.34
N GLU A 220 5.91 -20.23 -12.25
CA GLU A 220 7.28 -20.66 -12.49
C GLU A 220 8.18 -19.45 -12.73
N TYR A 221 9.47 -19.59 -12.42
CA TYR A 221 10.51 -18.61 -12.75
C TYR A 221 11.54 -19.29 -13.64
N LYS A 222 11.68 -18.79 -14.87
CA LYS A 222 12.62 -19.37 -15.83
C LYS A 222 14.03 -18.89 -15.51
N LYS A 223 14.94 -19.86 -15.39
CA LYS A 223 16.39 -19.62 -15.27
C LYS A 223 16.98 -19.13 -16.58
#